data_AF-A0A7I7K5M2-F1
#
_entry.id   AF-A0A7I7K5M2-F1
#
_cell.length_a   1.000
_cell.length_b   1.000
_cell.length_c   1.000
_cell.angle_alpha   90.00
_cell.angle_beta   90.00
_cell.angle_gamma   90.00
#
_symmetry.space_group_name_H-M   'P 1'
#
loop_
_entity.id
_entity.type
_entity.pdbx_description
1 polymer ?
#
loop_
_entity_poly.entity_id
_entity_poly.type
_entity_poly.pdbx_seq_one_letter_code
_entity_poly.pdbx_strand_id
1 'polypeptide(L)'
;MGGRLRVNTDELRTVGGAFAAAADRLAASQPDAPLGDAAAAVPALQTASACQNARDTVATQVSALVSGARGYGAKLHDAAAQYEQTDTRSGEQIRGVDIPPPASR
;
A
#
# COMPACT_ATOMS: atom_id res chain seq x y z
N MET A 1 -14.53 16.42 -21.38
CA MET A 1 -13.11 16.06 -21.11
C MET A 1 -13.05 14.57 -20.90
N GLY A 2 -12.53 13.80 -21.86
CA GLY A 2 -12.52 12.34 -21.81
C GLY A 2 -11.36 11.80 -22.61
N GLY A 3 -10.14 12.09 -22.17
CA GLY A 3 -8.95 11.41 -22.68
C GLY A 3 -8.92 9.99 -22.09
N ARG A 4 -8.66 8.98 -22.93
CA ARG A 4 -8.37 7.62 -22.47
C ARG A 4 -7.22 7.70 -21.47
N LEU A 5 -7.50 7.42 -20.19
CA LEU A 5 -6.44 7.30 -19.18
C LEU A 5 -5.56 6.11 -19.59
N ARG A 6 -4.33 6.39 -20.03
CA ARG A 6 -3.29 5.37 -20.08
C ARG A 6 -2.73 5.21 -18.68
N VAL A 7 -2.99 4.06 -18.08
CA VAL A 7 -2.44 3.75 -16.76
C VAL A 7 -1.00 3.31 -16.92
N ASN A 8 -0.10 3.93 -16.16
CA ASN A 8 1.29 3.47 -16.05
C ASN A 8 1.37 2.43 -14.92
N THR A 9 1.43 1.15 -15.27
CA THR A 9 1.46 0.05 -14.30
C THR A 9 2.78 -0.03 -13.53
N ASP A 10 3.87 0.44 -14.11
CA ASP A 10 5.18 0.52 -13.43
C ASP A 10 5.17 1.58 -12.33
N GLU A 11 4.47 2.70 -12.54
CA GLU A 11 4.28 3.71 -11.49
C GLU A 11 3.45 3.13 -10.34
N LEU A 12 2.37 2.39 -10.63
CA LEU A 12 1.56 1.73 -9.60
C LEU A 12 2.38 0.74 -8.77
N ARG A 13 3.25 -0.07 -9.41
CA ARG A 13 4.18 -0.96 -8.69
C ARG A 13 5.19 -0.20 -7.86
N THR A 14 5.76 0.87 -8.41
CA THR A 14 6.77 1.68 -7.73
C THR A 14 6.19 2.30 -6.46
N VAL A 15 5.01 2.92 -6.56
CA VAL A 15 4.30 3.49 -5.42
C VAL A 15 3.86 2.38 -4.46
N GLY A 16 3.37 1.24 -4.96
CA GLY A 16 3.01 0.08 -4.15
C GLY A 16 4.18 -0.42 -3.28
N GLY A 17 5.36 -0.56 -3.90
CA GLY A 17 6.61 -0.91 -3.22
C GLY A 17 7.06 0.16 -2.22
N ALA A 18 6.87 1.44 -2.51
CA ALA A 18 7.17 2.53 -1.58
C ALA A 18 6.30 2.47 -0.32
N PHE A 19 5.00 2.15 -0.45
CA PHE A 19 4.12 1.93 0.70
C PHE A 19 4.52 0.71 1.53
N ALA A 20 4.93 -0.39 0.89
CA ALA A 20 5.44 -1.56 1.59
C ALA A 20 6.72 -1.23 2.38
N ALA A 21 7.68 -0.54 1.73
CA ALA A 21 8.92 -0.12 2.38
C ALA A 21 8.68 0.86 3.55
N ALA A 22 7.73 1.78 3.40
CA ALA A 22 7.33 2.69 4.47
C ALA A 22 6.72 1.93 5.66
N ALA A 23 5.87 0.94 5.40
CA ALA A 23 5.29 0.10 6.43
C ALA A 23 6.36 -0.69 7.19
N ASP A 24 7.37 -1.22 6.50
CA ASP A 24 8.45 -1.97 7.14
C ASP A 24 9.35 -1.06 7.99
N ARG A 25 9.66 0.15 7.52
CA ARG A 25 10.39 1.15 8.31
C ARG A 25 9.62 1.57 9.56
N LEU A 26 8.30 1.75 9.44
CA LEU A 26 7.45 2.11 10.56
C LEU A 26 7.30 0.96 11.57
N ALA A 27 7.21 -0.29 11.10
CA ALA A 27 7.19 -1.46 11.97
C ALA A 27 8.52 -1.63 12.73
N ALA A 28 9.65 -1.26 12.10
CA ALA A 28 10.96 -1.35 12.70
C ALA A 28 11.27 -0.22 13.70
N SER A 29 10.53 0.89 13.69
CA SER A 29 10.85 2.06 14.54
C SER A 29 10.49 1.88 16.02
N GLN A 30 9.69 0.86 16.37
CA GLN A 30 9.33 0.49 17.76
C GLN A 30 9.08 1.71 18.68
N PRO A 31 8.19 2.64 18.29
CA PRO A 31 8.03 3.91 19.00
C PRO A 31 7.42 3.77 20.40
N ASP A 32 6.91 2.58 20.72
CA ASP A 32 6.37 2.21 22.03
C ASP A 32 7.46 1.80 23.03
N ALA A 33 8.66 1.38 22.57
CA ALA A 33 9.74 0.92 23.45
C ALA A 33 10.21 1.98 24.48
N PRO A 34 10.48 3.26 24.10
CA PRO A 34 10.88 4.29 25.06
C PRO A 34 9.81 4.58 26.12
N LEU A 35 8.53 4.43 25.78
CA LEU A 35 7.42 4.60 26.71
C LEU A 35 7.36 3.45 27.72
N GLY A 36 7.69 2.24 27.28
CA GLY A 36 7.86 1.07 28.15
C GLY A 36 9.02 1.24 29.14
N ASP A 37 10.18 1.69 28.65
CA ASP A 37 11.37 1.94 29.48
C ASP A 37 11.11 3.04 30.52
N ALA A 38 10.43 4.13 30.12
CA ALA A 38 10.05 5.20 31.04
C ALA A 38 9.09 4.72 32.13
N ALA A 39 8.09 3.90 31.77
CA ALA A 39 7.17 3.32 32.74
C ALA A 39 7.87 2.39 33.74
N ALA A 40 8.85 1.62 33.28
CA ALA A 40 9.62 0.69 34.11
C ALA A 40 10.57 1.40 35.11
N ALA A 41 11.01 2.62 34.80
CA ALA A 41 11.88 3.41 35.68
C ALA A 41 11.15 4.03 36.88
N VAL A 42 9.83 4.23 36.79
CA VAL A 42 9.02 4.89 37.85
C VAL A 42 7.74 4.11 38.24
N PRO A 43 7.82 2.80 38.51
CA PRO A 43 6.65 1.91 38.54
C PRO A 43 5.63 2.21 39.65
N ALA A 44 6.04 2.92 40.71
CA ALA A 44 5.17 3.29 41.84
C ALA A 44 4.43 4.62 41.64
N LEU A 45 4.67 5.35 40.54
CA LEU A 45 4.08 6.67 40.29
C LEU A 45 2.92 6.57 39.29
N GLN A 46 1.93 7.46 39.41
CA GLN A 46 0.85 7.63 38.42
C GLN A 46 1.38 7.89 37.00
N THR A 47 2.60 8.43 36.89
CA THR A 47 3.28 8.61 35.61
C THR A 47 3.55 7.29 34.89
N ALA A 48 3.83 6.19 35.61
CA ALA A 48 4.02 4.89 34.96
C ALA A 48 2.75 4.37 34.28
N SER A 49 1.58 4.52 34.89
CA SER A 49 0.32 4.12 34.24
C SER A 49 -0.01 5.01 33.04
N ALA A 50 0.27 6.31 33.12
CA ALA A 50 0.13 7.21 31.97
C ALA A 50 1.07 6.81 30.81
N CYS A 51 2.33 6.46 31.11
CA CYS A 51 3.28 5.98 30.11
C CYS A 51 2.85 4.65 29.49
N GLN A 52 2.30 3.71 30.28
CA GLN A 52 1.76 2.45 29.76
C GLN A 52 0.56 2.66 28.83
N ASN A 53 -0.39 3.51 29.22
CA ASN A 53 -1.53 3.84 28.36
C ASN A 53 -1.11 4.53 27.05
N ALA A 54 -0.11 5.42 27.14
CA ALA A 54 0.46 6.06 25.96
C ALA A 54 1.16 5.03 25.06
N ARG A 55 1.91 4.08 25.65
CA ARG A 55 2.57 2.98 24.94
C ARG A 55 1.57 2.17 24.14
N ASP A 56 0.49 1.71 24.78
CA ASP A 56 -0.53 0.87 24.14
C ASP A 56 -1.26 1.63 23.02
N THR A 57 -1.53 2.91 23.24
CA THR A 57 -2.13 3.80 22.23
C THR A 57 -1.21 3.94 21.00
N VAL A 58 0.07 4.21 21.22
CA VAL A 58 1.06 4.35 20.14
C VAL A 58 1.23 3.04 19.39
N ALA A 59 1.38 1.92 20.09
CA ALA A 59 1.49 0.60 19.48
C ALA A 59 0.28 0.26 18.60
N THR A 60 -0.93 0.57 19.07
CA THR A 60 -2.18 0.38 18.31
C THR A 60 -2.21 1.23 17.04
N GLN A 61 -1.89 2.52 17.14
CA GLN A 61 -1.89 3.42 15.99
C GLN A 61 -0.85 3.03 14.95
N VAL A 62 0.36 2.65 15.38
CA VAL A 62 1.44 2.19 14.51
C VAL A 62 1.05 0.90 13.78
N SER A 63 0.47 -0.05 14.49
CA SER A 63 -0.04 -1.29 13.88
C SER A 63 -1.11 -1.02 12.81
N ALA A 64 -2.03 -0.08 13.08
CA ALA A 64 -3.05 0.33 12.12
C ALA A 64 -2.44 1.00 10.88
N LEU A 65 -1.44 1.89 11.06
CA LEU A 65 -0.73 2.55 9.96
C LEU A 65 0.05 1.57 9.11
N VAL A 66 0.80 0.65 9.73
CA VAL A 66 1.54 -0.41 9.03
C VAL A 66 0.59 -1.28 8.20
N SER A 67 -0.52 -1.69 8.79
CA SER A 67 -1.55 -2.51 8.11
C SER A 67 -2.19 -1.75 6.94
N GLY A 68 -2.53 -0.48 7.15
CA GLY A 68 -3.08 0.39 6.10
C GLY A 68 -2.13 0.61 4.93
N ALA A 69 -0.86 0.90 5.23
CA ALA A 69 0.17 1.09 4.20
C ALA A 69 0.41 -0.18 3.39
N ARG A 70 0.53 -1.35 4.04
CA ARG A 70 0.64 -2.64 3.34
C ARG A 70 -0.58 -2.93 2.48
N GLY A 71 -1.79 -2.72 3.02
CA GLY A 71 -3.03 -2.94 2.29
C GLY A 71 -3.18 -2.03 1.07
N TYR A 72 -2.78 -0.77 1.18
CA TYR A 72 -2.80 0.16 0.04
C TYR A 72 -1.75 -0.20 -1.01
N GLY A 73 -0.53 -0.53 -0.59
CA GLY A 73 0.53 -0.98 -1.51
C GLY A 73 0.14 -2.24 -2.29
N ALA A 74 -0.49 -3.21 -1.63
CA ALA A 74 -1.01 -4.41 -2.28
C ALA A 74 -2.09 -4.09 -3.33
N LYS A 75 -3.04 -3.20 -3.02
CA LYS A 75 -4.08 -2.77 -3.97
C LYS A 75 -3.50 -2.11 -5.22
N LEU A 76 -2.40 -1.36 -5.09
CA LEU A 76 -1.72 -0.76 -6.24
C LEU A 76 -1.06 -1.83 -7.12
N HIS A 77 -0.42 -2.83 -6.53
CA HIS A 77 0.10 -3.99 -7.26
C HIS A 77 -1.00 -4.78 -7.97
N ASP A 78 -2.11 -5.04 -7.28
CA ASP A 78 -3.27 -5.75 -7.85
C ASP A 78 -3.87 -4.97 -9.02
N ALA A 79 -4.00 -3.64 -8.87
CA ALA A 79 -4.47 -2.77 -9.94
C ALA A 79 -3.55 -2.82 -11.17
N ALA A 80 -2.22 -2.75 -10.96
CA ALA A 80 -1.25 -2.87 -12.04
C ALA A 80 -1.41 -4.19 -12.81
N ALA A 81 -1.56 -5.31 -12.10
CA ALA A 81 -1.77 -6.62 -12.70
C ALA A 81 -3.10 -6.71 -13.47
N GLN A 82 -4.18 -6.14 -12.93
CA GLN A 82 -5.49 -6.12 -13.59
C GLN A 82 -5.48 -5.32 -14.89
N TYR A 83 -4.81 -4.16 -14.91
CA TYR A 83 -4.67 -3.36 -16.12
C TYR A 83 -3.92 -4.10 -17.22
N GLU A 84 -2.76 -4.71 -16.90
CA GLU A 84 -1.99 -5.47 -17.88
C GLU A 84 -2.73 -6.70 -18.41
N GLN A 85 -3.43 -7.42 -17.53
CA GLN A 85 -4.22 -8.58 -17.97
C GLN A 85 -5.35 -8.15 -18.92
N THR A 86 -6.00 -7.03 -18.61
CA THR A 86 -7.09 -6.48 -19.44
C THR A 86 -6.56 -6.00 -20.79
N ASP A 87 -5.43 -5.29 -20.81
CA ASP A 87 -4.78 -4.83 -22.04
C ASP A 87 -4.33 -6.01 -22.91
N THR A 88 -3.74 -7.04 -22.31
CA THR A 88 -3.33 -8.26 -23.02
C THR A 88 -4.52 -8.96 -23.66
N ARG A 89 -5.57 -9.22 -22.88
CA ARG A 89 -6.80 -9.87 -23.36
C ARG A 89 -7.47 -9.07 -24.48
N SER A 90 -7.51 -7.75 -24.34
CA SER A 90 -8.09 -6.86 -25.36
C SER A 90 -7.26 -6.87 -26.64
N GLY A 91 -5.92 -6.86 -26.52
CA GLY A 91 -5.02 -6.98 -27.66
C GLY A 91 -5.17 -8.31 -28.40
N GLU A 92 -5.34 -9.42 -27.67
CA GLU A 92 -5.62 -10.73 -28.26
C GLU A 92 -6.96 -10.76 -29.00
N GLN A 93 -8.02 -10.20 -28.41
CA GLN A 93 -9.33 -10.10 -29.06
C GLN A 93 -9.26 -9.29 -30.35
N ILE A 94 -8.55 -8.15 -30.35
CA ILE A 94 -8.38 -7.31 -31.55
C ILE A 94 -7.61 -8.06 -32.65
N ARG A 95 -6.53 -8.77 -32.31
CA ARG A 95 -5.78 -9.59 -33.29
C ARG A 95 -6.62 -10.72 -33.88
N GLY A 96 -7.60 -11.22 -33.14
CA GLY A 96 -8.52 -12.26 -33.59
C GLY A 96 -9.68 -11.77 -34.45
N VAL A 97 -9.84 -10.45 -34.65
CA VAL A 97 -10.85 -9.90 -35.56
C VAL A 97 -10.34 -10.03 -36.99
N ASP A 98 -11.05 -10.81 -37.80
CA ASP A 98 -10.80 -10.89 -39.23
C ASP A 98 -11.29 -9.58 -39.89
N ILE A 99 -10.38 -8.80 -40.46
CA ILE A 99 -10.70 -7.50 -41.06
C ILE A 99 -10.95 -7.73 -42.56
N PRO A 100 -12.19 -7.54 -43.06
CA PRO A 100 -12.44 -7.71 -44.49
C PRO A 100 -11.60 -6.71 -45.29
N PRO A 101 -11.09 -7.12 -46.47
CA PRO A 101 -10.29 -6.23 -47.30
C PRO A 101 -11.10 -4.99 -47.70
N PRO A 102 -10.44 -3.83 -47.88
CA PRO A 102 -11.13 -2.61 -48.28
C PRO A 102 -11.87 -2.82 -49.60
N ALA A 103 -13.13 -2.37 -49.67
CA ALA A 103 -13.95 -2.46 -50.87
C ALA A 103 -13.23 -1.78 -52.05
N SER A 104 -12.98 -2.54 -53.11
CA SER A 104 -12.41 -2.01 -54.34
C SER A 104 -13.36 -0.95 -54.92
N ARG A 105 -12.85 0.27 -55.11
CA ARG A 105 -13.55 1.33 -55.88
C ARG A 105 -13.34 1.13 -57.36
#